data_AF-G0N8E1-F1
#
_entry.id   AF-G0N8E1-F1
#
_cell.length_a   1.000
_cell.length_b   1.000
_cell.length_c   1.000
_cell.angle_alpha   90.00
_cell.angle_beta   90.00
_cell.angle_gamma   90.00
#
_symmetry.space_group_name_H-M   'P 1'
#
loop_
_entity.id
_entity.type
_entity.pdbx_description
1 polymer ?
#
loop_
_entity_poly.entity_id
_entity_poly.type
_entity_poly.pdbx_seq_one_letter_code
_entity_poly.pdbx_strand_id
1 'polypeptide(L)'
;MPNPSKRKLAQRENLERARSAIPGSVDNVLKQNEEVQKLLSEEKKRVVDLEKRIDVYKTELHRYETCLKNAEEKLSMEIRDHNCTKLALKTCQEKKVASEISYEAQISELQNRCNQLLLESPARGKVLKKYEDISSPHTKNRRCERIVEEMGKFVGEDSLDAFGKDFALFLSKSSRFSFRLSMTVESVLVQIGCDPRAHYQQMNGNQTQALLKPVNIDKVLRVFEPHRDMSLMRRLMNVIGSLMSSSNNSVKSNQEILEMKENLDDLKNVLRLLHPTMSVLPKLHILSAHLIDFVVLNGTWGRTSEQGMESFHALFNQLTKQYASVHNLEHRTFLILRHLMHYNDMTDCSN
;
A
#
# COMPACT_ATOMS: atom_id res chain seq x y z
N MET A 1 -149.98 -89.74 -64.44
CA MET A 1 -148.89 -89.33 -65.37
C MET A 1 -148.56 -87.86 -65.12
N PRO A 2 -147.31 -87.36 -65.13
CA PRO A 2 -146.01 -87.98 -64.73
C PRO A 2 -145.10 -87.04 -63.86
N ASN A 3 -144.23 -87.51 -62.93
CA ASN A 3 -142.85 -86.98 -62.71
C ASN A 3 -142.08 -87.57 -61.47
N PRO A 4 -140.84 -88.09 -61.62
CA PRO A 4 -140.10 -88.86 -60.60
C PRO A 4 -139.18 -87.98 -59.71
N SER A 5 -139.12 -88.16 -58.39
CA SER A 5 -138.56 -89.32 -57.64
C SER A 5 -137.01 -89.47 -57.62
N LYS A 6 -136.21 -88.38 -57.72
CA LYS A 6 -134.75 -88.46 -57.41
C LYS A 6 -134.09 -87.30 -56.64
N ARG A 7 -134.78 -86.18 -56.35
CA ARG A 7 -134.14 -85.00 -55.72
C ARG A 7 -134.27 -84.89 -54.20
N LYS A 8 -135.23 -85.57 -53.57
CA LYS A 8 -135.48 -85.45 -52.11
C LYS A 8 -134.76 -86.49 -51.24
N LEU A 9 -134.18 -87.56 -51.81
CA LEU A 9 -133.39 -88.54 -51.05
C LEU A 9 -131.91 -88.14 -50.90
N ALA A 10 -131.30 -87.51 -51.92
CA ALA A 10 -129.89 -87.09 -51.90
C ALA A 10 -129.61 -85.89 -50.96
N GLN A 11 -130.63 -85.11 -50.60
CA GLN A 11 -130.48 -83.96 -49.70
C GLN A 11 -130.45 -84.36 -48.22
N ARG A 12 -130.95 -85.55 -47.86
CA ARG A 12 -130.96 -86.03 -46.47
C ARG A 12 -129.65 -86.73 -46.08
N GLU A 13 -129.03 -87.48 -46.99
CA GLU A 13 -127.73 -88.15 -46.72
C GLU A 13 -126.54 -87.18 -46.66
N ASN A 14 -126.57 -86.05 -47.39
CA ASN A 14 -125.50 -85.04 -47.31
C ASN A 14 -125.56 -84.18 -46.04
N LEU A 15 -126.73 -84.05 -45.39
CA LEU A 15 -126.88 -83.33 -44.13
C LEU A 15 -126.43 -84.16 -42.91
N GLU A 16 -126.48 -85.49 -42.98
CA GLU A 16 -125.96 -86.36 -41.91
C GLU A 16 -124.43 -86.52 -41.94
N ARG A 17 -123.78 -86.53 -43.12
CA ARG A 17 -122.30 -86.53 -43.20
C ARG A 17 -121.65 -85.23 -42.74
N ALA A 18 -122.36 -84.09 -42.81
CA ALA A 18 -121.84 -82.81 -42.34
C ALA A 18 -121.90 -82.67 -40.80
N ARG A 19 -122.79 -83.41 -40.10
CA ARG A 19 -122.93 -83.33 -38.63
C ARG A 19 -121.94 -84.20 -37.85
N SER A 20 -121.35 -85.24 -38.45
CA SER A 20 -120.39 -86.12 -37.75
C SER A 20 -118.93 -85.65 -37.77
N ALA A 21 -118.58 -84.60 -38.54
CA ALA A 21 -117.21 -84.10 -38.68
C ALA A 21 -116.89 -82.81 -37.89
N ILE A 22 -117.88 -82.20 -37.23
CA ILE A 22 -117.76 -80.90 -36.54
C ILE A 22 -117.19 -80.98 -35.09
N PRO A 23 -117.36 -82.06 -34.29
CA PRO A 23 -116.90 -82.04 -32.90
C PRO A 23 -115.37 -82.09 -32.70
N GLY A 24 -114.61 -82.70 -33.61
CA GLY A 24 -113.16 -82.91 -33.43
C GLY A 24 -112.26 -81.70 -33.70
N SER A 25 -112.78 -80.67 -34.38
CA SER A 25 -112.00 -79.48 -34.77
C SER A 25 -112.04 -78.35 -33.74
N VAL A 26 -113.06 -78.32 -32.87
CA VAL A 26 -113.27 -77.24 -31.90
C VAL A 26 -112.44 -77.46 -30.63
N ASP A 27 -112.32 -78.70 -30.17
CA ASP A 27 -111.51 -79.04 -28.98
C ASP A 27 -110.00 -78.81 -29.18
N ASN A 28 -109.51 -79.00 -30.41
CA ASN A 28 -108.10 -78.77 -30.71
C ASN A 28 -107.76 -77.27 -30.73
N VAL A 29 -108.68 -76.44 -31.22
CA VAL A 29 -108.53 -74.98 -31.20
C VAL A 29 -108.66 -74.43 -29.78
N LEU A 30 -109.53 -74.99 -28.93
CA LEU A 30 -109.65 -74.60 -27.52
C LEU A 30 -108.36 -74.88 -26.73
N LYS A 31 -107.76 -76.07 -26.91
CA LYS A 31 -106.47 -76.40 -26.27
C LYS A 31 -105.33 -75.48 -26.73
N GLN A 32 -105.25 -75.20 -28.04
CA GLN A 32 -104.26 -74.26 -28.57
C GLN A 32 -104.47 -72.84 -28.02
N ASN A 33 -105.72 -72.42 -27.83
CA ASN A 33 -106.04 -71.10 -27.31
C ASN A 33 -105.71 -71.00 -25.80
N GLU A 34 -105.92 -72.07 -25.02
CA GLU A 34 -105.47 -72.15 -23.62
C GLU A 34 -103.94 -72.10 -23.49
N GLU A 35 -103.23 -72.79 -24.39
CA GLU A 35 -101.76 -72.80 -24.41
C GLU A 35 -101.19 -71.43 -24.80
N VAL A 36 -101.79 -70.76 -25.79
CA VAL A 36 -101.45 -69.38 -26.18
C VAL A 36 -101.77 -68.38 -25.06
N GLN A 37 -102.91 -68.52 -24.38
CA GLN A 37 -103.26 -67.69 -23.22
C GLN A 37 -102.25 -67.85 -22.07
N LYS A 38 -101.79 -69.08 -21.83
CA LYS A 38 -100.77 -69.37 -20.82
C LYS A 38 -99.44 -68.72 -21.18
N LEU A 39 -98.95 -68.92 -22.41
CA LEU A 39 -97.72 -68.29 -22.92
C LEU A 39 -97.82 -66.75 -22.89
N LEU A 40 -98.98 -66.19 -23.26
CA LEU A 40 -99.24 -64.76 -23.19
C LEU A 40 -99.19 -64.24 -21.75
N SER A 41 -99.67 -65.01 -20.77
CA SER A 41 -99.59 -64.66 -19.36
C SER A 41 -98.15 -64.71 -18.81
N GLU A 42 -97.34 -65.65 -19.29
CA GLU A 42 -95.93 -65.80 -18.92
C GLU A 42 -95.07 -64.69 -19.54
N GLU A 43 -95.30 -64.36 -20.81
CA GLU A 43 -94.62 -63.25 -21.48
C GLU A 43 -95.02 -61.89 -20.90
N LYS A 44 -96.28 -61.69 -20.51
CA LYS A 44 -96.69 -60.48 -19.77
C LYS A 44 -95.94 -60.34 -18.44
N LYS A 45 -95.72 -61.44 -17.71
CA LYS A 45 -94.91 -61.42 -16.48
C LYS A 45 -93.45 -61.08 -16.78
N ARG A 46 -92.86 -61.66 -17.84
CA ARG A 46 -91.49 -61.33 -18.27
C ARG A 46 -91.33 -59.86 -18.65
N VAL A 47 -92.31 -59.29 -19.36
CA VAL A 47 -92.30 -57.86 -19.72
C VAL A 47 -92.32 -57.00 -18.46
N VAL A 48 -93.19 -57.30 -17.50
CA VAL A 48 -93.25 -56.55 -16.21
C VAL A 48 -91.93 -56.66 -15.43
N ASP A 49 -91.30 -57.83 -15.40
CA ASP A 49 -90.02 -57.99 -14.71
C ASP A 49 -88.87 -57.29 -15.43
N LEU A 50 -88.87 -57.26 -16.76
CA LEU A 50 -87.93 -56.49 -17.57
C LEU A 50 -88.12 -54.98 -17.37
N GLU A 51 -89.36 -54.50 -17.33
CA GLU A 51 -89.69 -53.10 -17.04
C GLU A 51 -89.16 -52.67 -15.68
N LYS A 52 -89.34 -53.49 -14.63
CA LYS A 52 -88.77 -53.24 -13.30
C LYS A 52 -87.24 -53.17 -13.34
N ARG A 53 -86.58 -54.09 -14.07
CA ARG A 53 -85.12 -54.08 -14.22
C ARG A 53 -84.62 -52.83 -14.96
N ILE A 54 -85.34 -52.41 -16.00
CA ILE A 54 -85.04 -51.18 -16.74
C ILE A 54 -85.13 -49.97 -15.81
N ASP A 55 -86.13 -49.92 -14.93
CA ASP A 55 -86.30 -48.80 -13.99
C ASP A 55 -85.19 -48.74 -12.94
N VAL A 56 -84.76 -49.90 -12.43
CA VAL A 56 -83.57 -50.01 -11.57
C VAL A 56 -82.33 -49.52 -12.29
N TYR A 57 -82.07 -49.98 -13.52
CA TYR A 57 -80.89 -49.56 -14.28
C TYR A 57 -80.91 -48.06 -14.63
N LYS A 58 -82.09 -47.48 -14.91
CA LYS A 58 -82.21 -46.03 -15.11
C LYS A 58 -81.83 -45.24 -13.85
N THR A 59 -82.28 -45.72 -12.70
CA THR A 59 -81.98 -45.09 -11.41
C THR A 59 -80.48 -45.18 -11.08
N GLU A 60 -79.86 -46.34 -11.32
CA GLU A 60 -78.43 -46.53 -11.13
C GLU A 60 -77.61 -45.68 -12.11
N LEU A 61 -78.01 -45.64 -13.39
CA LEU A 61 -77.34 -44.82 -14.40
C LEU A 61 -77.37 -43.34 -14.02
N HIS A 62 -78.52 -42.83 -13.57
CA HIS A 62 -78.64 -41.45 -13.10
C HIS A 62 -77.75 -41.16 -11.88
N ARG A 63 -77.63 -42.13 -10.96
CA ARG A 63 -76.72 -42.02 -9.82
C ARG A 63 -75.26 -41.97 -10.26
N TYR A 64 -74.85 -42.82 -11.20
CA TYR A 64 -73.49 -42.82 -11.73
C TYR A 64 -73.17 -41.53 -12.50
N GLU A 65 -74.09 -41.02 -13.31
CA GLU A 65 -73.94 -39.73 -14.00
C GLU A 65 -73.74 -38.58 -13.02
N THR A 66 -74.53 -38.55 -11.93
CA THR A 66 -74.42 -37.53 -10.88
C THR A 66 -73.08 -37.64 -10.14
N CYS A 67 -72.64 -38.85 -9.81
CA CYS A 67 -71.33 -39.08 -9.18
C CYS A 67 -70.18 -38.67 -10.11
N LEU A 68 -70.27 -38.97 -11.40
CA LEU A 68 -69.25 -38.62 -12.39
C LEU A 68 -69.13 -37.10 -12.51
N LYS A 69 -70.25 -36.39 -12.65
CA LYS A 69 -70.26 -34.94 -12.71
C LYS A 69 -69.63 -34.29 -11.47
N ASN A 70 -69.96 -34.78 -10.28
CA ASN A 70 -69.36 -34.28 -9.04
C ASN A 70 -67.85 -34.56 -8.96
N ALA A 71 -67.39 -35.69 -9.49
CA ALA A 71 -65.97 -36.02 -9.56
C ALA A 71 -65.22 -35.13 -10.56
N GLU A 72 -65.81 -34.86 -11.73
CA GLU A 72 -65.27 -33.95 -12.75
C GLU A 72 -65.15 -32.51 -12.24
N GLU A 73 -66.15 -32.03 -11.48
CA GLU A 73 -66.12 -30.72 -10.85
C GLU A 73 -65.00 -30.61 -9.81
N LYS A 74 -64.84 -31.62 -8.95
CA LYS A 74 -63.74 -31.69 -7.98
C LYS A 74 -62.37 -31.69 -8.64
N LEU A 75 -62.19 -32.54 -9.65
CA LEU A 75 -60.93 -32.61 -10.40
C LEU A 75 -60.61 -31.28 -11.08
N SER A 76 -61.62 -30.60 -11.64
CA SER A 76 -61.47 -29.28 -12.24
C SER A 76 -61.03 -28.21 -11.24
N MET A 77 -61.54 -28.26 -10.00
CA MET A 77 -61.08 -27.37 -8.92
C MET A 77 -59.63 -27.66 -8.52
N GLU A 78 -59.29 -28.93 -8.29
CA GLU A 78 -57.92 -29.32 -7.92
C GLU A 78 -56.89 -28.93 -8.98
N ILE A 79 -57.23 -29.07 -10.27
CA ILE A 79 -56.36 -28.63 -11.38
C ILE A 79 -56.14 -27.10 -11.33
N ARG A 80 -57.19 -26.31 -11.02
CA ARG A 80 -57.05 -24.86 -10.89
C ARG A 80 -56.15 -24.49 -9.71
N ASP A 81 -56.35 -25.10 -8.56
CA ASP A 81 -55.55 -24.83 -7.35
C ASP A 81 -54.08 -25.23 -7.54
N HIS A 82 -53.84 -26.39 -8.17
CA HIS A 82 -52.49 -26.83 -8.52
C HIS A 82 -51.81 -25.84 -9.46
N ASN A 83 -52.50 -25.35 -10.49
CA ASN A 83 -51.97 -24.37 -11.43
C ASN A 83 -51.68 -23.02 -10.76
N CYS A 84 -52.56 -22.55 -9.87
CA CYS A 84 -52.32 -21.33 -9.09
C CYS A 84 -51.09 -21.46 -8.19
N THR A 85 -50.96 -22.58 -7.50
CA THR A 85 -49.81 -22.88 -6.62
C THR A 85 -48.51 -22.97 -7.42
N LYS A 86 -48.54 -23.66 -8.58
CA LYS A 86 -47.40 -23.77 -9.48
C LYS A 86 -46.92 -22.41 -9.98
N LEU A 87 -47.85 -21.52 -10.33
CA LEU A 87 -47.51 -20.16 -10.76
C LEU A 87 -46.89 -19.35 -9.62
N ALA A 88 -47.47 -19.40 -8.42
CA ALA A 88 -46.95 -18.72 -7.24
C ALA A 88 -45.53 -19.18 -6.87
N LEU A 89 -45.27 -20.50 -6.92
CA LEU A 89 -43.95 -21.08 -6.70
C LEU A 89 -42.94 -20.59 -7.75
N LYS A 90 -43.33 -20.56 -9.03
CA LYS A 90 -42.46 -20.07 -10.11
C LYS A 90 -42.08 -18.60 -9.88
N THR A 91 -43.03 -17.75 -9.56
CA THR A 91 -42.77 -16.33 -9.26
C THR A 91 -41.91 -16.15 -8.01
N CYS A 92 -42.12 -16.96 -6.97
CA CYS A 92 -41.28 -16.94 -5.77
C CYS A 92 -39.83 -17.35 -6.09
N GLN A 93 -39.64 -18.35 -6.95
CA GLN A 93 -38.33 -18.81 -7.38
C GLN A 93 -37.61 -17.76 -8.23
N GLU A 94 -38.29 -17.11 -9.15
CA GLU A 94 -37.75 -16.00 -9.95
C GLU A 94 -37.31 -14.82 -9.07
N LYS A 95 -38.13 -14.44 -8.08
CA LYS A 95 -37.77 -13.40 -7.10
C LYS A 95 -36.56 -13.79 -6.26
N LYS A 96 -36.47 -15.05 -5.83
CA LYS A 96 -35.34 -15.56 -5.06
C LYS A 96 -34.05 -15.48 -5.88
N VAL A 97 -34.05 -15.97 -7.12
CA VAL A 97 -32.89 -15.90 -8.01
C VAL A 97 -32.46 -14.45 -8.27
N ALA A 98 -33.41 -13.55 -8.52
CA ALA A 98 -33.11 -12.13 -8.70
C ALA A 98 -32.45 -11.50 -7.46
N SER A 99 -32.90 -11.88 -6.25
CA SER A 99 -32.30 -11.41 -5.01
C SER A 99 -30.90 -11.99 -4.77
N GLU A 100 -30.67 -13.28 -5.08
CA GLU A 100 -29.36 -13.92 -4.97
C GLU A 100 -28.32 -13.24 -5.87
N ILE A 101 -28.68 -12.97 -7.13
CA ILE A 101 -27.81 -12.23 -8.07
C ILE A 101 -27.48 -10.83 -7.52
N SER A 102 -28.46 -10.14 -6.93
CA SER A 102 -28.24 -8.81 -6.34
C SER A 102 -27.29 -8.86 -5.14
N TYR A 103 -27.45 -9.84 -4.25
CA TYR A 103 -26.55 -10.01 -3.10
C TYR A 103 -25.14 -10.41 -3.51
N GLU A 104 -24.98 -11.29 -4.49
CA GLU A 104 -23.66 -11.65 -5.04
C GLU A 104 -22.95 -10.43 -5.62
N ALA A 105 -23.67 -9.56 -6.35
CA ALA A 105 -23.12 -8.31 -6.87
C ALA A 105 -22.65 -7.38 -5.74
N GLN A 106 -23.45 -7.20 -4.68
CA GLN A 106 -23.07 -6.37 -3.53
C GLN A 106 -21.87 -6.93 -2.77
N ILE A 107 -21.81 -8.25 -2.57
CA ILE A 107 -20.68 -8.92 -1.92
C ILE A 107 -19.41 -8.69 -2.73
N SER A 108 -19.47 -8.85 -4.06
CA SER A 108 -18.34 -8.61 -4.97
C SER A 108 -17.87 -7.15 -4.90
N GLU A 109 -18.79 -6.19 -4.90
CA GLU A 109 -18.47 -4.76 -4.75
C GLU A 109 -17.78 -4.46 -3.41
N LEU A 110 -18.31 -4.96 -2.30
CA LEU A 110 -17.73 -4.79 -0.97
C LEU A 110 -16.34 -5.42 -0.88
N GLN A 111 -16.15 -6.61 -1.45
CA GLN A 111 -14.84 -7.26 -1.52
C GLN A 111 -13.82 -6.41 -2.30
N ASN A 112 -14.23 -5.85 -3.43
CA ASN A 112 -13.37 -4.96 -4.22
C ASN A 112 -12.99 -3.70 -3.45
N ARG A 113 -13.95 -3.09 -2.74
CA ARG A 113 -13.70 -1.91 -1.92
C ARG A 113 -12.77 -2.20 -0.75
N CYS A 114 -12.95 -3.33 -0.06
CA CYS A 114 -12.02 -3.79 0.96
C CYS A 114 -10.61 -3.98 0.39
N ASN A 115 -10.48 -4.61 -0.78
CA ASN A 115 -9.18 -4.79 -1.43
C ASN A 115 -8.51 -3.46 -1.80
N GLN A 116 -9.27 -2.48 -2.28
CA GLN A 116 -8.75 -1.13 -2.55
C GLN A 116 -8.23 -0.45 -1.27
N LEU A 117 -9.03 -0.44 -0.20
CA LEU A 117 -8.63 0.12 1.09
C LEU A 117 -7.40 -0.59 1.68
N LEU A 118 -7.27 -1.90 1.45
CA LEU A 118 -6.07 -2.65 1.84
C LEU A 118 -4.85 -2.17 1.04
N LEU A 119 -4.96 -1.89 -0.25
CA LEU A 119 -3.84 -1.40 -1.07
C LEU A 119 -3.39 0.01 -0.69
N GLU A 120 -4.33 0.86 -0.28
CA GLU A 120 -4.08 2.24 0.18
C GLU A 120 -3.45 2.29 1.58
N SER A 121 -3.60 1.23 2.39
CA SER A 121 -2.98 1.17 3.72
C SER A 121 -1.45 1.05 3.62
N PRO A 122 -0.67 1.82 4.40
CA PRO A 122 0.79 1.69 4.46
C PRO A 122 1.27 0.27 4.86
N ALA A 123 0.45 -0.44 5.62
CA ALA A 123 0.70 -1.82 6.05
C ALA A 123 0.25 -2.87 5.03
N ARG A 124 -0.49 -2.48 3.99
CA ARG A 124 -1.14 -3.36 3.00
C ARG A 124 -1.92 -4.52 3.62
N GLY A 125 -2.62 -4.25 4.72
CA GLY A 125 -3.39 -5.27 5.46
C GLY A 125 -2.58 -6.25 6.30
N LYS A 126 -1.25 -6.14 6.36
CA LYS A 126 -0.42 -7.08 7.14
C LYS A 126 -0.19 -6.58 8.55
N VAL A 127 -0.23 -7.49 9.52
CA VAL A 127 0.24 -7.22 10.88
C VAL A 127 1.76 -7.03 10.83
N LEU A 128 2.21 -5.80 11.08
CA LEU A 128 3.61 -5.44 11.03
C LEU A 128 4.27 -5.67 12.39
N LYS A 129 5.46 -6.31 12.39
CA LYS A 129 6.34 -6.34 13.58
C LYS A 129 6.67 -4.92 14.04
N LYS A 130 6.90 -4.72 15.34
CA LYS A 130 7.39 -3.43 15.87
C LYS A 130 8.70 -3.06 15.17
N TYR A 131 8.92 -1.77 14.96
CA TYR A 131 10.05 -1.29 14.17
C TYR A 131 11.41 -1.61 14.81
N GLU A 132 11.47 -1.59 16.14
CA GLU A 132 12.64 -1.91 16.97
C GLU A 132 13.08 -3.38 16.80
N ASP A 133 12.13 -4.29 16.59
CA ASP A 133 12.36 -5.74 16.49
C ASP A 133 12.82 -6.18 15.09
N ILE A 134 12.98 -5.25 14.14
CA ILE A 134 13.43 -5.57 12.78
C ILE A 134 14.96 -5.61 12.74
N SER A 135 15.52 -6.77 12.44
CA SER A 135 16.98 -6.93 12.24
C SER A 135 17.43 -6.60 10.82
N SER A 136 16.60 -6.90 9.81
CA SER A 136 16.94 -6.72 8.39
C SER A 136 16.94 -5.25 7.96
N PRO A 137 18.07 -4.69 7.48
CA PRO A 137 18.13 -3.34 6.94
C PRO A 137 17.20 -3.14 5.74
N HIS A 138 17.11 -4.13 4.86
CA HIS A 138 16.22 -4.08 3.69
C HIS A 138 14.75 -3.91 4.09
N THR A 139 14.31 -4.58 5.17
CA THR A 139 12.94 -4.46 5.67
C THR A 139 12.68 -3.09 6.30
N LYS A 140 13.68 -2.49 6.96
CA LYS A 140 13.58 -1.12 7.48
C LYS A 140 13.47 -0.10 6.35
N ASN A 141 14.35 -0.17 5.36
CA ASN A 141 14.34 0.73 4.20
C ASN A 141 13.02 0.68 3.45
N ARG A 142 12.47 -0.52 3.22
CA ARG A 142 11.17 -0.67 2.56
C ARG A 142 10.01 -0.05 3.35
N ARG A 143 10.09 0.05 4.67
CA ARG A 143 9.09 0.79 5.46
C ARG A 143 9.27 2.29 5.31
N CYS A 144 10.51 2.78 5.31
CA CYS A 144 10.80 4.18 5.07
C CYS A 144 10.33 4.61 3.67
N GLU A 145 10.61 3.83 2.63
CA GLU A 145 10.15 4.09 1.25
C GLU A 145 8.63 4.27 1.19
N ARG A 146 7.86 3.38 1.83
CA ARG A 146 6.39 3.51 1.88
C ARG A 146 5.93 4.79 2.56
N ILE A 147 6.59 5.20 3.65
CA ILE A 147 6.24 6.45 4.32
C ILE A 147 6.58 7.64 3.43
N VAL A 148 7.70 7.59 2.70
CA VAL A 148 8.07 8.63 1.73
C VAL A 148 7.06 8.70 0.57
N GLU A 149 6.61 7.56 0.03
CA GLU A 149 5.55 7.51 -0.99
C GLU A 149 4.25 8.16 -0.49
N GLU A 150 3.84 7.86 0.75
CA GLU A 150 2.64 8.47 1.34
C GLU A 150 2.82 9.96 1.65
N MET A 151 4.03 10.38 2.06
CA MET A 151 4.36 11.80 2.18
C MET A 151 4.23 12.49 0.82
N GLY A 152 4.75 11.89 -0.25
CA GLY A 152 4.64 12.41 -1.63
C GLY A 152 3.19 12.61 -2.07
N LYS A 153 2.30 11.66 -1.76
CA LYS A 153 0.85 11.81 -2.02
C LYS A 153 0.22 12.95 -1.22
N PHE A 154 0.68 13.20 0.01
CA PHE A 154 0.12 14.21 0.89
C PHE A 154 0.61 15.63 0.56
N VAL A 155 1.91 15.81 0.27
CA VAL A 155 2.51 17.13 0.02
C VAL A 155 2.74 17.45 -1.46
N GLY A 156 2.61 16.47 -2.35
CA GLY A 156 2.97 16.55 -3.76
C GLY A 156 4.44 16.20 -4.00
N GLU A 157 4.70 15.40 -5.05
CA GLU A 157 6.04 14.91 -5.43
C GLU A 157 7.05 16.06 -5.61
N ASP A 158 6.64 17.16 -6.25
CA ASP A 158 7.51 18.32 -6.51
C ASP A 158 7.96 19.04 -5.23
N SER A 159 7.22 18.90 -4.13
CA SER A 159 7.50 19.54 -2.84
C SER A 159 8.06 18.57 -1.79
N LEU A 160 8.20 17.28 -2.13
CA LEU A 160 8.61 16.23 -1.20
C LEU A 160 9.99 16.50 -0.60
N ASP A 161 10.92 17.02 -1.40
CA ASP A 161 12.30 17.27 -0.99
C ASP A 161 12.41 18.46 -0.01
N ALA A 162 11.63 19.52 -0.26
CA ALA A 162 11.51 20.66 0.66
C ALA A 162 10.84 20.23 1.97
N PHE A 163 9.73 19.49 1.87
CA PHE A 163 9.05 18.93 3.03
C PHE A 163 9.94 18.00 3.84
N GLY A 164 10.74 17.13 3.20
CA GLY A 164 11.66 16.22 3.88
C GLY A 164 12.69 16.96 4.75
N LYS A 165 13.22 18.09 4.25
CA LYS A 165 14.12 18.96 5.02
C LYS A 165 13.42 19.58 6.22
N ASP A 166 12.25 20.15 6.01
CA ASP A 166 11.46 20.78 7.08
C ASP A 166 10.98 19.76 8.13
N PHE A 167 10.62 18.56 7.68
CA PHE A 167 10.22 17.45 8.54
C PHE A 167 11.39 16.96 9.40
N ALA A 168 12.59 16.78 8.82
CA ALA A 168 13.78 16.46 9.59
C ALA A 168 14.11 17.56 10.61
N LEU A 169 13.99 18.83 10.22
CA LEU A 169 14.20 19.96 11.12
C LEU A 169 13.16 19.96 12.25
N PHE A 170 11.90 19.71 11.92
CA PHE A 170 10.80 19.57 12.89
C PHE A 170 11.09 18.45 13.89
N LEU A 171 11.49 17.26 13.41
CA LEU A 171 11.85 16.13 14.27
C LEU A 171 13.01 16.51 15.22
N SER A 172 14.01 17.23 14.72
CA SER A 172 15.18 17.63 15.52
C SER A 172 14.89 18.69 16.58
N LYS A 173 13.89 19.55 16.38
CA LYS A 173 13.47 20.58 17.34
C LYS A 173 12.47 20.04 18.37
N SER A 174 11.76 18.98 18.03
CA SER A 174 10.70 18.41 18.87
C SER A 174 11.27 17.68 20.08
N SER A 175 10.72 17.97 21.27
CA SER A 175 11.07 17.25 22.51
C SER A 175 10.54 15.82 22.56
N ARG A 176 9.64 15.46 21.64
CA ARG A 176 9.06 14.11 21.54
C ARG A 176 10.06 13.09 20.97
N PHE A 177 11.07 13.54 20.25
CA PHE A 177 12.05 12.68 19.58
C PHE A 177 13.45 12.94 20.14
N SER A 178 14.25 11.88 20.28
CA SER A 178 15.68 12.00 20.62
C SER A 178 16.55 12.37 19.42
N PHE A 179 15.97 12.43 18.21
CA PHE A 179 16.66 12.78 16.98
C PHE A 179 17.17 14.23 17.04
N ARG A 180 18.43 14.45 16.62
CA ARG A 180 19.03 15.77 16.47
C ARG A 180 19.76 15.82 15.12
N LEU A 181 19.53 16.88 14.35
CA LEU A 181 20.37 17.20 13.20
C LEU A 181 21.62 17.91 13.72
N SER A 182 22.69 17.19 14.01
CA SER A 182 24.00 17.83 14.17
C SER A 182 24.60 17.99 12.77
N MET A 183 25.04 19.21 12.44
CA MET A 183 26.00 19.37 11.36
C MET A 183 27.24 18.56 11.74
N THR A 184 27.89 17.87 10.78
CA THR A 184 29.16 17.22 11.09
C THR A 184 30.27 18.27 11.19
N VAL A 185 31.34 17.99 11.93
CA VAL A 185 32.48 18.92 12.06
C VAL A 185 33.05 19.26 10.68
N GLU A 186 33.14 18.27 9.80
CA GLU A 186 33.63 18.42 8.42
C GLU A 186 32.78 19.40 7.62
N SER A 187 31.44 19.34 7.76
CA SER A 187 30.54 20.26 7.07
C SER A 187 30.76 21.71 7.50
N VAL A 188 30.96 21.95 8.81
CA VAL A 188 31.26 23.28 9.34
C VAL A 188 32.63 23.75 8.88
N LEU A 189 33.64 22.87 8.91
CA LEU A 189 34.99 23.16 8.45
C LEU A 189 34.99 23.58 6.97
N VAL A 190 34.26 22.87 6.09
CA VAL A 190 34.11 23.26 4.68
C VAL A 190 33.45 24.64 4.55
N GLN A 191 32.38 24.91 5.32
CA GLN A 191 31.68 26.21 5.27
C GLN A 191 32.56 27.39 5.68
N ILE A 192 33.50 27.20 6.61
CA ILE A 192 34.42 28.26 7.05
C ILE A 192 35.70 28.32 6.19
N GLY A 193 35.76 27.57 5.09
CA GLY A 193 36.91 27.56 4.16
C GLY A 193 38.08 26.66 4.62
N CYS A 194 37.85 25.80 5.60
CA CYS A 194 38.83 24.88 6.18
C CYS A 194 38.61 23.44 5.66
N ASP A 195 38.51 23.21 4.34
CA ASP A 195 38.34 21.85 3.80
C ASP A 195 39.63 21.02 4.01
N PRO A 196 39.60 19.95 4.84
CA PRO A 196 40.77 19.12 5.10
C PRO A 196 41.20 18.27 3.88
N ARG A 197 40.33 18.10 2.88
CA ARG A 197 40.63 17.32 1.66
C ARG A 197 41.43 18.12 0.63
N ALA A 198 41.45 19.45 0.75
CA ALA A 198 42.20 20.31 -0.17
C ALA A 198 43.72 20.17 -0.03
N HIS A 199 44.22 19.80 1.16
CA HIS A 199 45.65 19.78 1.46
C HIS A 199 46.06 18.54 2.27
N TYR A 200 46.23 17.38 1.63
CA TYR A 200 46.86 16.17 2.21
C TYR A 200 46.51 15.87 3.69
N GLN A 201 45.25 16.11 4.10
CA GLN A 201 44.74 15.91 5.47
C GLN A 201 45.34 16.85 6.55
N GLN A 202 46.07 17.90 6.18
CA GLN A 202 46.62 18.92 7.09
C GLN A 202 46.08 20.31 6.76
N MET A 203 45.80 21.12 7.79
CA MET A 203 45.36 22.51 7.59
C MET A 203 46.57 23.40 7.30
N ASN A 204 46.46 24.27 6.30
CA ASN A 204 47.47 25.30 6.03
C ASN A 204 47.33 26.51 6.98
N GLY A 205 48.24 27.48 6.90
CA GLY A 205 48.23 28.66 7.78
C GLY A 205 46.94 29.48 7.68
N ASN A 206 46.43 29.71 6.46
CA ASN A 206 45.19 30.49 6.25
C ASN A 206 43.96 29.77 6.81
N GLN A 207 43.89 28.45 6.62
CA GLN A 207 42.82 27.61 7.18
C GLN A 207 42.88 27.61 8.72
N THR A 208 44.07 27.45 9.30
CA THR A 208 44.26 27.50 10.75
C THR A 208 43.83 28.85 11.33
N GLN A 209 44.18 29.95 10.66
CA GLN A 209 43.76 31.30 11.07
C GLN A 209 42.24 31.46 10.96
N ALA A 210 41.62 30.95 9.88
CA ALA A 210 40.17 31.00 9.70
C ALA A 210 39.44 30.20 10.79
N LEU A 211 39.92 29.00 11.13
CA LEU A 211 39.36 28.15 12.18
C LEU A 211 39.36 28.85 13.54
N LEU A 212 40.46 29.54 13.87
CA LEU A 212 40.66 30.17 15.18
C LEU A 212 40.02 31.56 15.33
N LYS A 213 39.25 32.04 14.34
CA LYS A 213 38.45 33.26 14.50
C LYS A 213 37.30 33.02 15.49
N PRO A 214 37.00 33.95 16.41
CA PRO A 214 35.96 33.75 17.43
C PRO A 214 34.60 33.31 16.88
N VAL A 215 34.16 33.93 15.78
CA VAL A 215 32.91 33.58 15.07
C VAL A 215 32.90 32.15 14.53
N ASN A 216 34.05 31.61 14.14
CA ASN A 216 34.17 30.27 13.58
C ASN A 216 34.37 29.22 14.68
N ILE A 217 35.08 29.56 15.76
CA ILE A 217 35.13 28.76 16.99
C ILE A 217 33.70 28.47 17.48
N ASP A 218 32.85 29.50 17.52
CA ASP A 218 31.44 29.36 17.88
C ASP A 218 30.68 28.36 17.00
N LYS A 219 30.87 28.44 15.68
CA LYS A 219 30.22 27.53 14.72
C LYS A 219 30.67 26.09 14.94
N VAL A 220 31.96 25.87 15.15
CA VAL A 220 32.53 24.53 15.38
C VAL A 220 32.03 23.95 16.70
N LEU A 221 32.05 24.73 17.78
CA LEU A 221 31.60 24.23 19.09
C LEU A 221 30.10 23.91 19.12
N ARG A 222 29.27 24.60 18.33
CA ARG A 222 27.83 24.28 18.23
C ARG A 222 27.53 22.91 17.62
N VAL A 223 28.50 22.26 16.96
CA VAL A 223 28.35 20.89 16.46
C VAL A 223 28.26 19.88 17.59
N PHE A 224 28.99 20.12 18.67
CA PHE A 224 29.07 19.19 19.79
C PHE A 224 27.92 19.41 20.77
N GLU A 225 27.49 18.33 21.42
CA GLU A 225 26.50 18.43 22.49
C GLU A 225 27.00 19.31 23.65
N PRO A 226 26.11 20.02 24.35
CA PRO A 226 26.50 20.81 25.51
C PRO A 226 27.24 19.94 26.54
N HIS A 227 28.52 20.25 26.74
CA HIS A 227 29.38 19.59 27.72
C HIS A 227 29.97 20.61 28.69
N ARG A 228 30.28 20.18 29.92
CA ARG A 228 30.86 21.05 30.97
C ARG A 228 32.17 21.72 30.52
N ASP A 229 32.91 21.07 29.63
CA ASP A 229 34.22 21.51 29.16
C ASP A 229 34.15 22.45 27.93
N MET A 230 32.94 22.74 27.41
CA MET A 230 32.78 23.57 26.20
C MET A 230 33.28 25.00 26.39
N SER A 231 33.15 25.56 27.59
CA SER A 231 33.71 26.87 27.93
C SER A 231 35.24 26.87 27.94
N LEU A 232 35.84 25.80 28.46
CA LEU A 232 37.29 25.60 28.46
C LEU A 232 37.83 25.38 27.05
N MET A 233 37.14 24.60 26.21
CA MET A 233 37.53 24.38 24.82
C MET A 233 37.48 25.68 24.01
N ARG A 234 36.43 26.48 24.21
CA ARG A 234 36.34 27.82 23.63
C ARG A 234 37.51 28.70 24.04
N ARG A 235 37.83 28.72 25.33
CA ARG A 235 38.97 29.48 25.87
C ARG A 235 40.28 29.01 25.26
N LEU A 236 40.49 27.69 25.17
CA LEU A 236 41.66 27.09 24.52
C LEU A 236 41.85 27.60 23.09
N MET A 237 40.81 27.49 22.27
CA MET A 237 40.86 27.89 20.86
C MET A 237 41.11 29.40 20.71
N ASN A 238 40.49 30.23 21.54
CA ASN A 238 40.71 31.68 21.52
C ASN A 238 42.15 32.04 21.88
N VAL A 239 42.72 31.44 22.94
CA VAL A 239 44.10 31.71 23.36
C VAL A 239 45.10 31.29 22.28
N ILE A 240 44.89 30.13 21.63
CA ILE A 240 45.71 29.70 20.50
C ILE A 240 45.59 30.71 19.33
N GLY A 241 44.39 31.20 19.04
CA GLY A 241 44.14 32.23 18.03
C GLY A 241 44.85 33.56 18.32
N SER A 242 44.85 34.01 19.57
CA SER A 242 45.57 35.21 20.01
C SER A 242 47.08 35.03 19.82
N LEU A 243 47.64 33.91 20.31
CA LEU A 243 49.07 33.61 20.14
C LEU A 243 49.47 33.54 18.65
N MET A 244 48.68 32.87 17.82
CA MET A 244 48.91 32.82 16.36
C MET A 244 48.89 34.22 15.74
N SER A 245 48.00 35.11 16.20
CA SER A 245 47.94 36.49 15.69
C SER A 245 49.18 37.30 16.11
N SER A 246 49.76 36.99 17.28
CA SER A 246 51.02 37.56 17.75
C SER A 246 52.24 37.03 17.00
N SER A 247 52.17 35.90 16.30
CA SER A 247 53.30 35.33 15.55
C SER A 247 53.58 36.02 14.20
N ASN A 248 53.16 37.26 14.04
CA ASN A 248 53.39 38.07 12.84
C ASN A 248 54.83 38.63 12.77
N ASN A 249 55.15 39.31 11.66
CA ASN A 249 56.47 39.87 11.37
C ASN A 249 56.77 41.22 12.04
N SER A 250 55.94 41.69 12.98
CA SER A 250 56.22 42.93 13.71
C SER A 250 57.32 42.73 14.76
N VAL A 251 58.00 43.84 15.11
CA VAL A 251 58.76 43.92 16.36
C VAL A 251 57.76 44.00 17.50
N LYS A 252 58.03 43.30 18.60
CA LYS A 252 57.17 43.22 19.77
C LYS A 252 57.60 44.23 20.82
N SER A 253 56.66 45.05 21.25
CA SER A 253 56.82 45.93 22.40
C SER A 253 56.83 45.13 23.70
N ASN A 254 57.35 45.73 24.77
CA ASN A 254 57.34 45.10 26.10
C ASN A 254 55.91 44.76 26.57
N GLN A 255 54.93 45.59 26.22
CA GLN A 255 53.53 45.36 26.54
C GLN A 255 52.98 44.12 25.80
N GLU A 256 53.24 44.00 24.49
CA GLU A 256 52.85 42.82 23.73
C GLU A 256 53.54 41.54 24.24
N ILE A 257 54.80 41.63 24.69
CA ILE A 257 55.51 40.48 25.28
C ILE A 257 54.85 40.04 26.59
N LEU A 258 54.41 40.97 27.43
CA LEU A 258 53.66 40.66 28.65
C LEU A 258 52.33 39.98 28.32
N GLU A 259 51.57 40.52 27.36
CA GLU A 259 50.31 39.92 26.90
C GLU A 259 50.52 38.51 26.31
N MET A 260 51.60 38.30 25.56
CA MET A 260 51.98 36.97 25.07
C MET A 260 52.27 36.00 26.21
N LYS A 261 52.95 36.45 27.26
CA LYS A 261 53.24 35.63 28.45
C LYS A 261 51.96 35.27 29.20
N GLU A 262 51.06 36.21 29.41
CA GLU A 262 49.75 35.98 30.04
C GLU A 262 48.91 34.97 29.24
N ASN A 263 48.82 35.14 27.92
CA ASN A 263 48.15 34.20 27.04
C ASN A 263 48.79 32.80 27.11
N LEU A 264 50.12 32.72 27.18
CA LEU A 264 50.83 31.44 27.27
C LEU A 264 50.58 30.74 28.60
N ASP A 265 50.52 31.47 29.70
CA ASP A 265 50.18 30.91 31.01
C ASP A 265 48.72 30.48 31.08
N ASP A 266 47.81 31.22 30.43
CA ASP A 266 46.42 30.79 30.29
C ASP A 266 46.29 29.51 29.45
N LEU A 267 47.04 29.40 28.35
CA LEU A 267 47.10 28.19 27.53
C LEU A 267 47.50 26.97 28.38
N LYS A 268 48.55 27.10 29.20
CA LYS A 268 49.01 26.02 30.10
C LYS A 268 47.93 25.63 31.09
N ASN A 269 47.25 26.60 31.69
CA ASN A 269 46.20 26.35 32.68
C ASN A 269 45.00 25.63 32.05
N VAL A 270 44.53 26.10 30.90
CA VAL A 270 43.40 25.47 30.18
C VAL A 270 43.75 24.06 29.73
N LEU A 271 44.97 23.82 29.23
CA LEU A 271 45.42 22.48 28.83
C LEU A 271 45.49 21.51 30.02
N ARG A 272 45.93 21.96 31.20
CA ARG A 272 45.94 21.13 32.42
C ARG A 272 44.54 20.72 32.85
N LEU A 273 43.56 21.59 32.67
CA LEU A 273 42.16 21.30 33.01
C LEU A 273 41.49 20.37 31.99
N LEU A 274 41.69 20.60 30.69
CA LEU A 274 41.08 19.80 29.62
C LEU A 274 41.75 18.44 29.43
N HIS A 275 43.08 18.39 29.58
CA HIS A 275 43.88 17.22 29.24
C HIS A 275 44.95 16.92 30.32
N PRO A 276 44.53 16.55 31.54
CA PRO A 276 45.45 16.38 32.69
C PRO A 276 46.51 15.29 32.48
N THR A 277 46.23 14.31 31.61
CA THR A 277 47.11 13.17 31.33
C THR A 277 47.88 13.30 30.01
N MET A 278 47.79 14.46 29.33
CA MET A 278 48.41 14.63 28.02
C MET A 278 49.94 14.69 28.13
N SER A 279 50.62 13.96 27.25
CA SER A 279 52.06 14.10 27.05
C SER A 279 52.39 15.39 26.31
N VAL A 280 53.47 16.06 26.70
CA VAL A 280 53.85 17.33 26.09
C VAL A 280 54.47 17.07 24.72
N LEU A 281 53.77 17.48 23.66
CA LEU A 281 54.29 17.45 22.29
C LEU A 281 55.49 18.40 22.16
N PRO A 282 56.53 18.07 21.35
CA PRO A 282 57.71 18.94 21.20
C PRO A 282 57.38 20.38 20.82
N LYS A 283 56.43 20.61 19.89
CA LYS A 283 55.98 21.97 19.52
C LYS A 283 55.31 22.70 20.69
N LEU A 284 54.54 21.99 21.50
CA LEU A 284 53.91 22.57 22.69
C LEU A 284 54.96 22.88 23.77
N HIS A 285 56.00 22.05 23.92
CA HIS A 285 57.12 22.33 24.80
C HIS A 285 57.86 23.60 24.38
N ILE A 286 58.22 23.72 23.09
CA ILE A 286 58.90 24.91 22.55
C ILE A 286 58.05 26.16 22.80
N LEU A 287 56.75 26.09 22.47
CA LEU A 287 55.82 27.20 22.69
C LEU A 287 55.73 27.59 24.17
N SER A 288 55.61 26.62 25.07
CA SER A 288 55.35 26.87 26.49
C SER A 288 56.57 27.24 27.33
N ALA A 289 57.76 26.78 26.94
CA ALA A 289 59.00 26.95 27.70
C ALA A 289 59.93 28.02 27.11
N HIS A 290 60.01 28.14 25.78
CA HIS A 290 61.08 28.91 25.12
C HIS A 290 60.59 30.15 24.36
N LEU A 291 59.28 30.27 24.09
CA LEU A 291 58.75 31.37 23.27
C LEU A 291 59.09 32.74 23.83
N ILE A 292 58.84 32.96 25.13
CA ILE A 292 58.97 34.30 25.71
C ILE A 292 60.44 34.73 25.75
N ASP A 293 61.33 33.84 26.18
CA ASP A 293 62.77 34.11 26.20
C ASP A 293 63.30 34.41 24.80
N PHE A 294 62.81 33.67 23.79
CA PHE A 294 63.15 33.91 22.39
C PHE A 294 62.70 35.31 21.93
N VAL A 295 61.46 35.70 22.21
CA VAL A 295 60.92 37.01 21.78
C VAL A 295 61.59 38.17 22.53
N VAL A 296 61.93 38.00 23.80
CA VAL A 296 62.70 38.99 24.57
C VAL A 296 64.09 39.19 23.97
N LEU A 297 64.77 38.10 23.60
CA LEU A 297 66.11 38.17 23.03
C LEU A 297 66.13 38.78 21.62
N ASN A 298 65.16 38.41 20.78
CA ASN A 298 65.16 38.74 19.35
C ASN A 298 64.21 39.90 18.98
N GLY A 299 63.35 40.33 19.90
CA GLY A 299 62.33 41.37 19.68
C GLY A 299 61.22 40.97 18.70
N THR A 300 61.16 39.72 18.23
CA THR A 300 60.20 39.27 17.22
C THR A 300 59.96 37.77 17.31
N TRP A 301 58.84 37.31 16.76
CA TRP A 301 58.51 35.90 16.62
C TRP A 301 58.44 35.48 15.14
N GLY A 302 57.73 36.24 14.30
CA GLY A 302 57.48 35.86 12.91
C GLY A 302 58.59 36.24 11.92
N ARG A 303 59.46 37.22 12.21
CA ARG A 303 60.50 37.66 11.24
C ARG A 303 61.55 36.59 10.94
N THR A 304 61.82 35.71 11.88
CA THR A 304 62.78 34.62 11.74
C THR A 304 62.13 33.32 11.26
N SER A 305 60.87 33.39 10.82
CA SER A 305 60.13 32.21 10.37
C SER A 305 60.45 31.84 8.92
N GLU A 306 60.16 30.59 8.55
CA GLU A 306 60.33 30.08 7.19
C GLU A 306 59.26 30.56 6.21
N GLN A 307 58.29 31.37 6.65
CA GLN A 307 57.22 31.89 5.77
C GLN A 307 57.77 32.69 4.59
N GLY A 308 58.88 33.42 4.78
CA GLY A 308 59.56 34.11 3.69
C GLY A 308 60.03 33.13 2.61
N MET A 309 60.59 31.98 3.02
CA MET A 309 61.02 30.93 2.10
C MET A 309 59.81 30.30 1.38
N GLU A 310 58.70 30.04 2.09
CA GLU A 310 57.48 29.51 1.46
C GLU A 310 56.92 30.44 0.37
N SER A 311 56.95 31.76 0.61
CA SER A 311 56.55 32.74 -0.40
C SER A 311 57.45 32.69 -1.64
N PHE A 312 58.75 32.48 -1.44
CA PHE A 312 59.72 32.31 -2.51
C PHE A 312 59.49 31.00 -3.29
N HIS A 313 59.11 29.90 -2.63
CA HIS A 313 58.72 28.66 -3.30
C HIS A 313 57.54 28.86 -4.26
N ALA A 314 56.54 29.67 -3.87
CA ALA A 314 55.41 29.99 -4.75
C ALA A 314 55.86 30.76 -6.01
N LEU A 315 56.73 31.77 -5.82
CA LEU A 315 57.31 32.54 -6.93
C LEU A 315 58.13 31.64 -7.86
N PHE A 316 58.98 30.77 -7.30
CA PHE A 316 59.80 29.83 -8.07
C PHE A 316 58.93 28.87 -8.90
N ASN A 317 57.84 28.35 -8.33
CA ASN A 317 56.89 27.48 -9.03
C ASN A 317 56.19 28.21 -10.20
N GLN A 318 55.84 29.49 -10.01
CA GLN A 318 55.28 30.32 -11.08
C GLN A 318 56.28 30.51 -12.23
N LEU A 319 57.53 30.85 -11.93
CA LEU A 319 58.58 31.02 -12.93
C LEU A 319 58.89 29.70 -13.65
N THR A 320 58.86 28.58 -12.94
CA THR A 320 59.04 27.26 -13.55
C THR A 320 57.98 26.95 -14.60
N LYS A 321 56.72 27.34 -14.35
CA LYS A 321 55.64 27.24 -15.35
C LYS A 321 55.83 28.19 -16.52
N GLN A 322 56.26 29.42 -16.25
CA GLN A 322 56.48 30.43 -17.29
C GLN A 322 57.60 30.03 -18.27
N TYR A 323 58.69 29.46 -17.76
CA TYR A 323 59.81 28.97 -18.58
C TYR A 323 59.69 27.48 -18.94
N ALA A 324 58.50 26.88 -18.82
CA ALA A 324 58.29 25.46 -19.10
C ALA A 324 58.59 25.07 -20.56
N SER A 325 58.46 26.02 -21.51
CA SER A 325 58.78 25.84 -22.92
C SER A 325 60.28 25.70 -23.20
N VAL A 326 61.15 26.06 -22.26
CA VAL A 326 62.60 25.92 -22.39
C VAL A 326 63.00 24.48 -22.01
N HIS A 327 63.26 23.65 -23.02
CA HIS A 327 63.58 22.23 -22.84
C HIS A 327 64.94 21.97 -22.16
N ASN A 328 65.93 22.83 -22.40
CA ASN A 328 67.24 22.70 -21.73
C ASN A 328 67.10 23.13 -20.26
N LEU A 329 67.32 22.18 -19.34
CA LEU A 329 67.18 22.40 -17.90
C LEU A 329 68.14 23.45 -17.35
N GLU A 330 69.40 23.43 -17.80
CA GLU A 330 70.42 24.37 -17.37
C GLU A 330 70.05 25.80 -17.79
N HIS A 331 69.64 25.96 -19.05
CA HIS A 331 69.20 27.25 -19.57
C HIS A 331 67.91 27.73 -18.88
N ARG A 332 66.96 26.84 -18.63
CA ARG A 332 65.73 27.16 -17.89
C ARG A 332 66.04 27.63 -16.46
N THR A 333 66.94 26.94 -15.77
CA THR A 333 67.37 27.30 -14.42
C THR A 333 68.08 28.64 -14.41
N PHE A 334 68.97 28.88 -15.37
CA PHE A 334 69.63 30.17 -15.56
C PHE A 334 68.63 31.32 -15.74
N LEU A 335 67.59 31.12 -16.57
CA LEU A 335 66.54 32.13 -16.79
C LEU A 335 65.72 32.42 -15.53
N ILE A 336 65.36 31.38 -14.76
CA ILE A 336 64.65 31.53 -13.48
C ILE A 336 65.52 32.32 -12.49
N LEU A 337 66.79 31.95 -12.33
CA LEU A 337 67.73 32.65 -11.45
C LEU A 337 67.92 34.11 -11.89
N ARG A 338 68.11 34.36 -13.18
CA ARG A 338 68.26 35.72 -13.71
C ARG A 338 67.02 36.57 -13.45
N HIS A 339 65.83 35.99 -13.60
CA HIS A 339 64.57 36.66 -13.28
C HIS A 339 64.52 37.04 -11.80
N LEU A 340 64.86 36.13 -10.90
CA LEU A 340 64.87 36.38 -9.46
C LEU A 340 65.91 37.44 -9.07
N MET A 341 67.09 37.44 -9.69
CA MET A 341 68.11 38.47 -9.49
C MET A 341 67.61 39.86 -9.91
N HIS A 342 66.99 39.97 -11.08
CA HIS A 342 66.39 41.23 -11.53
C HIS A 342 65.22 41.65 -10.65
N TYR A 343 64.40 40.70 -10.18
CA TYR A 343 63.31 40.97 -9.26
C TYR A 343 63.85 41.59 -7.98
N ASN A 344 64.86 40.97 -7.35
CA ASN A 344 65.53 41.51 -6.17
C ASN A 344 66.10 42.91 -6.45
N ASP A 345 66.81 43.11 -7.56
CA ASP A 345 67.37 44.43 -7.94
C ASP A 345 66.28 45.52 -8.08
N MET A 346 65.11 45.16 -8.61
CA MET A 346 63.99 46.10 -8.76
C MET A 346 63.21 46.34 -7.47
N THR A 347 63.12 45.35 -6.58
CA THR A 347 62.29 45.42 -5.36
C THR A 347 63.06 45.79 -4.10
N ASP A 348 64.38 45.53 -4.04
CA ASP A 348 65.27 45.98 -2.96
C ASP A 348 65.60 47.47 -3.13
N CYS A 349 64.57 48.32 -3.08
CA CYS A 349 64.78 49.71 -2.70
C CYS A 349 64.90 49.73 -1.18
N SER A 350 66.14 49.83 -0.69
CA SER A 350 66.44 50.06 0.73
C SER A 350 65.73 51.34 1.18
N ASN A 351 64.65 51.21 1.96
CA ASN A 351 64.08 52.27 2.77
C ASN A 351 64.52 52.07 4.22
#